data_AF-W2Z056-F1
#
_entry.id   AF-W2Z056-F1
#
_cell.length_a   1.000
_cell.length_b   1.000
_cell.length_c   1.000
_cell.angle_alpha   90.00
_cell.angle_beta   90.00
_cell.angle_gamma   90.00
#
_symmetry.space_group_name_H-M   'P 1'
#
loop_
_entity.id
_entity.type
_entity.pdbx_description
1 polymer ?
#
loop_
_entity_poly.entity_id
_entity_poly.type
_entity_poly.pdbx_seq_one_letter_code
_entity_poly.pdbx_strand_id
1 'polypeptide(L)'
;MEIAKNVRDFLVGMKETLSPEEDQLLSSLQTLHEQYLRIMDDFSLQVSEKALSMSPEARVNAHQLRLKVYQDWRAKLMERVFDNSKEIASAEDAKMHEPGCDCCFCELTRRLSSYETVTAEYIQVSTRAKNPENDGGEENVFEMPDFLTT
;
A
#
# COMPACT_ATOMS: atom_id res chain seq x y z
N MET A 1 -10.86 2.05 10.89
CA MET A 1 -9.56 1.44 11.21
C MET A 1 -8.56 2.56 11.40
N GLU A 2 -7.86 2.56 12.52
CA GLU A 2 -6.74 3.45 12.78
C GLU A 2 -5.48 2.84 12.14
N ILE A 3 -4.85 3.60 11.24
CA ILE A 3 -3.58 3.23 10.63
C ILE A 3 -2.50 3.91 11.47
N ALA A 4 -1.49 3.16 11.90
CA ALA A 4 -0.37 3.74 12.63
C ALA A 4 0.27 4.85 11.78
N LYS A 5 0.70 5.94 12.43
CA LYS A 5 1.28 7.10 11.72
C LYS A 5 2.80 7.03 11.68
N ASN A 6 3.40 6.37 12.65
CA ASN A 6 4.85 6.24 12.77
C ASN A 6 5.27 4.79 12.58
N VAL A 7 6.32 4.56 11.80
CA VAL A 7 6.87 3.22 11.60
C VAL A 7 7.35 2.60 12.91
N ARG A 8 7.82 3.42 13.86
CA ARG A 8 8.22 2.98 15.20
C ARG A 8 7.08 2.35 15.98
N ASP A 9 5.83 2.69 15.69
CA ASP A 9 4.66 2.09 16.34
C ASP A 9 4.48 0.61 15.95
N PHE A 10 5.01 0.19 14.79
CA PHE A 10 5.05 -1.23 14.42
C PHE A 10 6.11 -2.01 15.19
N LEU A 11 7.07 -1.31 15.81
CA LEU A 11 8.32 -1.86 16.33
C LEU A 11 8.34 -1.84 17.86
N VAL A 12 7.21 -2.25 18.44
CA VAL A 12 7.06 -2.42 19.89
C VAL A 12 8.13 -3.40 20.38
N GLY A 13 9.08 -2.92 21.19
CA GLY A 13 10.15 -3.74 21.78
C GLY A 13 11.54 -3.53 21.20
N MET A 14 11.75 -2.58 20.27
CA MET A 14 13.11 -2.17 19.92
C MET A 14 13.83 -1.52 21.12
N LYS A 15 15.16 -1.69 21.17
CA LYS A 15 16.02 -1.14 22.22
C LYS A 15 15.90 0.39 22.25
N GLU A 16 15.97 0.98 23.45
CA GLU A 16 15.96 2.44 23.65
C GLU A 16 17.13 3.16 22.96
N THR A 17 18.21 2.44 22.66
CA THR A 17 19.37 2.96 21.92
C THR A 17 19.51 2.25 20.58
N LEU A 18 19.22 2.99 19.50
CA LEU A 18 19.42 2.56 18.12
C LEU A 18 20.81 2.96 17.63
N SER A 19 21.38 2.16 16.74
CA SER A 19 22.58 2.56 16.00
C SER A 19 22.23 3.68 14.99
N PRO A 20 23.21 4.48 14.55
CA PRO A 20 22.98 5.48 13.50
C PRO A 20 22.41 4.89 12.19
N GLU A 21 22.81 3.65 11.87
CA GLU A 21 22.35 2.92 10.68
C GLU A 21 20.88 2.48 10.82
N GLU A 22 20.49 2.01 12.01
CA GLU A 22 19.11 1.67 12.35
C GLU A 22 18.21 2.92 12.30
N ASP A 23 18.67 4.05 12.82
CA ASP A 23 17.91 5.31 12.75
C ASP A 23 17.75 5.84 11.32
N GLN A 24 18.77 5.70 10.48
CA GLN A 24 18.70 6.05 9.05
C GLN A 24 17.74 5.13 8.29
N LEU A 25 17.75 3.83 8.57
CA LEU A 25 16.78 2.88 8.04
C LEU A 25 15.35 3.28 8.44
N LEU A 26 15.10 3.52 9.73
CA LEU A 26 13.77 3.90 10.22
C LEU A 26 13.28 5.20 9.60
N SER A 27 14.16 6.17 9.38
CA SER A 27 13.83 7.43 8.71
C SER A 27 13.44 7.20 7.24
N SER A 28 14.14 6.30 6.56
CA SER A 28 13.84 5.91 5.18
C SER A 28 12.51 5.16 5.08
N LEU A 29 12.26 4.22 6.00
CA LEU A 29 10.98 3.50 6.09
C LEU A 29 9.83 4.45 6.44
N GLN A 30 10.04 5.42 7.32
CA GLN A 30 9.06 6.45 7.67
C GLN A 30 8.66 7.25 6.43
N THR A 31 9.62 7.64 5.59
CA THR A 31 9.34 8.35 4.33
C THR A 31 8.45 7.53 3.40
N LEU A 32 8.72 6.23 3.25
CA LEU A 32 7.88 5.33 2.46
C LEU A 32 6.49 5.13 3.10
N HIS A 33 6.43 5.07 4.42
CA HIS A 33 5.17 4.94 5.14
C HIS A 33 4.28 6.19 5.00
N GLU A 34 4.87 7.38 4.95
CA GLU A 34 4.14 8.62 4.64
C GLU A 34 3.59 8.64 3.20
N GLN A 35 4.28 8.02 2.24
CA GLN A 35 3.73 7.81 0.90
C GLN A 35 2.54 6.86 0.95
N TYR A 36 2.67 5.72 1.65
CA TYR A 36 1.55 4.81 1.91
C TYR A 36 0.33 5.52 2.52
N LEU A 37 0.55 6.35 3.55
CA LEU A 37 -0.53 7.08 4.22
C LEU A 37 -1.25 8.01 3.23
N ARG A 38 -0.52 8.72 2.38
CA ARG A 38 -1.11 9.58 1.34
C ARG A 38 -1.96 8.80 0.35
N ILE A 39 -1.50 7.64 -0.11
CA ILE A 39 -2.26 6.76 -1.02
C ILE A 39 -3.58 6.34 -0.35
N MET A 40 -3.54 5.94 0.91
CA MET A 40 -4.73 5.46 1.62
C MET A 40 -5.70 6.57 2.03
N ASP A 41 -5.19 7.76 2.32
CA ASP A 41 -6.01 8.95 2.58
C ASP A 41 -6.70 9.41 1.30
N ASP A 42 -5.99 9.46 0.17
CA ASP A 42 -6.56 9.78 -1.14
C ASP A 42 -7.64 8.76 -1.55
N PHE A 43 -7.36 7.45 -1.42
CA PHE A 43 -8.36 6.41 -1.67
C PHE A 43 -9.61 6.60 -0.80
N SER A 44 -9.43 6.89 0.50
CA SER A 44 -10.55 7.11 1.42
C SER A 44 -11.37 8.35 1.05
N LEU A 45 -10.71 9.42 0.58
CA LEU A 45 -11.35 10.62 0.07
C LEU A 45 -12.18 10.30 -1.18
N GLN A 46 -11.58 9.61 -2.17
CA GLN A 46 -12.26 9.24 -3.41
C GLN A 46 -13.50 8.36 -3.18
N VAL A 47 -13.40 7.37 -2.28
CA VAL A 47 -14.56 6.54 -1.89
C VAL A 47 -15.67 7.39 -1.26
N SER A 48 -15.29 8.38 -0.44
CA SER A 48 -16.26 9.26 0.22
C SER A 48 -16.94 10.21 -0.77
N GLU A 49 -16.17 10.82 -1.66
CA GLU A 49 -16.68 11.72 -2.70
C GLU A 49 -17.59 11.00 -3.70
N LYS A 50 -17.26 9.74 -4.04
CA LYS A 50 -18.03 8.93 -5.00
C LYS A 50 -19.06 8.01 -4.34
N ALA A 51 -19.28 8.14 -3.03
CA ALA A 51 -20.14 7.22 -2.26
C ALA A 51 -21.57 7.08 -2.80
N LEU A 52 -22.13 8.14 -3.40
CA LEU A 52 -23.46 8.12 -4.02
C LEU A 52 -23.50 7.38 -5.36
N SER A 53 -22.36 7.26 -6.04
CA SER A 53 -22.21 6.52 -7.30
C SER A 53 -21.80 5.07 -7.09
N MET A 54 -21.58 4.65 -5.85
CA MET A 54 -21.18 3.29 -5.48
C MET A 54 -22.35 2.54 -4.85
N SER A 55 -22.45 1.23 -5.12
CA SER A 55 -23.39 0.39 -4.38
C SER A 55 -22.98 0.25 -2.90
N PRO A 56 -23.91 -0.13 -2.00
CA PRO A 56 -23.55 -0.49 -0.62
C PRO A 56 -22.43 -1.54 -0.55
N GLU A 57 -22.50 -2.57 -1.40
CA GLU A 57 -21.52 -3.65 -1.47
C GLU A 57 -20.15 -3.13 -1.91
N ALA A 58 -20.11 -2.22 -2.90
CA ALA A 58 -18.87 -1.57 -3.32
C ALA A 58 -18.26 -0.69 -2.21
N ARG A 59 -19.06 -0.14 -1.29
CA ARG A 59 -18.48 0.59 -0.14
C ARG A 59 -17.92 -0.37 0.92
N VAL A 60 -18.56 -1.53 1.11
CA VAL A 60 -18.03 -2.60 1.98
C VAL A 60 -16.73 -3.16 1.42
N ASN A 61 -16.68 -3.44 0.11
CA ASN A 61 -15.49 -3.96 -0.56
C ASN A 61 -14.35 -2.93 -0.55
N ALA A 62 -14.64 -1.63 -0.66
CA ALA A 62 -13.63 -0.57 -0.50
C ALA A 62 -13.00 -0.61 0.90
N HIS A 63 -13.82 -0.82 1.93
CA HIS A 63 -13.33 -1.00 3.29
C HIS A 63 -12.44 -2.24 3.41
N GLN A 64 -12.86 -3.38 2.84
CA GLN A 64 -12.06 -4.62 2.83
C GLN A 64 -10.73 -4.44 2.10
N LEU A 65 -10.73 -3.78 0.94
CA LEU A 65 -9.50 -3.46 0.20
C LEU A 65 -8.54 -2.64 1.07
N ARG A 66 -9.04 -1.61 1.75
CA ARG A 66 -8.25 -0.80 2.69
C ARG A 66 -7.65 -1.63 3.82
N LEU A 67 -8.39 -2.59 4.37
CA LEU A 67 -7.88 -3.50 5.41
C LEU A 67 -6.75 -4.38 4.86
N LYS A 68 -6.96 -4.98 3.69
CA LYS A 68 -6.00 -5.89 3.05
C LYS A 68 -4.70 -5.18 2.68
N VAL A 69 -4.79 -4.00 2.07
CA VAL A 69 -3.62 -3.17 1.73
C VAL A 69 -2.84 -2.79 2.99
N TYR A 70 -3.52 -2.46 4.09
CA TYR A 70 -2.83 -2.16 5.36
C TYR A 70 -2.14 -3.38 5.98
N GLN A 71 -2.80 -4.54 5.94
CA GLN A 71 -2.23 -5.80 6.45
C GLN A 71 -0.96 -6.18 5.68
N ASP A 72 -1.02 -6.14 4.35
CA ASP A 72 0.12 -6.40 3.48
C ASP A 72 1.24 -5.38 3.72
N TRP A 73 0.92 -4.08 3.76
CA TRP A 73 1.94 -3.04 3.99
C TRP A 73 2.67 -3.23 5.33
N ARG A 74 1.90 -3.51 6.40
CA ARG A 74 2.47 -3.77 7.71
C ARG A 74 3.33 -5.04 7.71
N ALA A 75 2.89 -6.11 7.06
CA ALA A 75 3.68 -7.34 6.94
C ALA A 75 5.01 -7.06 6.22
N LYS A 76 4.97 -6.30 5.12
CA LYS A 76 6.17 -5.88 4.38
C LYS A 76 7.09 -5.02 5.23
N LEU A 77 6.59 -4.04 5.97
CA LEU A 77 7.42 -3.25 6.89
C LEU A 77 8.06 -4.10 7.99
N MET A 78 7.31 -5.05 8.58
CA MET A 78 7.82 -5.95 9.62
C MET A 78 8.88 -6.90 9.08
N GLU A 79 8.66 -7.49 7.90
CA GLU A 79 9.68 -8.28 7.22
C GLU A 79 11.00 -7.50 7.14
N ARG A 80 10.97 -6.19 6.87
CA ARG A 80 12.21 -5.40 6.74
C ARG A 80 12.91 -5.07 8.03
N VAL A 81 12.16 -4.80 9.09
CA VAL A 81 12.80 -4.45 10.35
C VAL A 81 13.39 -5.68 11.03
N PHE A 82 12.84 -6.88 10.76
CA PHE A 82 13.29 -8.12 11.38
C PHE A 82 14.15 -9.02 10.48
N ASP A 83 14.15 -8.80 9.15
CA ASP A 83 15.02 -9.54 8.22
C ASP A 83 16.39 -8.85 8.10
N ASN A 84 17.31 -9.26 8.98
CA ASN A 84 18.72 -8.82 9.01
C ASN A 84 19.56 -9.33 7.82
N SER A 85 18.97 -10.07 6.87
CA SER A 85 19.71 -10.77 5.81
C SER A 85 19.97 -9.96 4.54
N LYS A 86 19.26 -8.85 4.33
CA LYS A 86 19.39 -8.01 3.12
C LYS A 86 20.12 -6.72 3.45
N GLU A 87 21.22 -6.45 2.74
CA GLU A 87 21.92 -5.16 2.82
C GLU A 87 20.91 -4.02 2.62
N ILE A 88 20.92 -3.08 3.56
CA ILE A 88 20.14 -1.85 3.49
C ILE A 88 20.83 -0.98 2.45
N ALA A 89 20.48 -1.15 1.19
CA ALA A 89 20.84 -0.18 0.17
C ALA A 89 20.28 1.17 0.63
N SER A 90 21.18 2.13 0.83
CA SER A 90 20.80 3.47 1.28
C SER A 90 19.94 4.14 0.20
N ALA A 91 19.17 5.17 0.55
CA ALA A 91 18.50 6.01 -0.44
C ALA A 91 19.50 6.68 -1.42
N GLU A 92 20.80 6.70 -1.11
CA GLU A 92 21.86 7.21 -1.98
C GLU A 92 22.30 6.17 -3.03
N ASP A 93 22.19 4.88 -2.71
CA ASP A 93 22.39 3.77 -3.66
C ASP A 93 21.23 3.67 -4.67
N ALA A 94 20.07 4.28 -4.36
CA ALA A 94 18.86 4.35 -5.20
C ALA A 94 19.13 4.76 -6.66
N LYS A 95 20.20 5.52 -6.92
CA LYS A 95 20.61 5.95 -8.27
C LYS A 95 21.28 4.86 -9.11
N MET A 96 21.68 3.73 -8.52
CA MET A 96 22.34 2.61 -9.20
C MET A 96 21.46 1.34 -9.29
N HIS A 97 20.18 1.38 -8.91
CA HIS A 97 19.33 0.20 -9.00
C HIS A 97 18.74 0.01 -10.40
N GLU A 98 19.09 -1.13 -11.02
CA GLU A 98 18.56 -1.52 -12.32
C GLU A 98 17.08 -1.91 -12.26
N PRO A 99 16.32 -1.80 -13.36
CA PRO A 99 14.98 -2.38 -13.48
C PRO A 99 15.02 -3.86 -13.12
N GLY A 100 14.25 -4.26 -12.09
CA GLY A 100 14.26 -5.63 -11.58
C GLY A 100 15.08 -5.83 -10.30
N CYS A 101 15.69 -4.78 -9.75
CA CYS A 101 16.34 -4.87 -8.46
C CYS A 101 15.39 -5.43 -7.38
N ASP A 102 15.90 -6.38 -6.62
CA ASP A 102 15.24 -7.09 -5.52
C ASP A 102 15.64 -6.53 -4.15
N CYS A 103 16.34 -5.39 -4.15
CA CYS A 103 16.69 -4.72 -2.91
C CYS A 103 15.43 -4.28 -2.17
N CYS A 104 15.63 -4.14 -0.87
CA CYS A 104 14.57 -3.83 0.05
C CYS A 104 13.77 -2.58 -0.37
N PHE A 105 14.46 -1.46 -0.55
CA PHE A 105 13.80 -0.19 -0.88
C PHE A 105 12.94 -0.29 -2.16
N CYS A 106 13.49 -0.89 -3.22
CA CYS A 106 12.78 -1.05 -4.50
C CYS A 106 11.52 -1.92 -4.39
N GLU A 107 11.53 -3.00 -3.60
CA GLU A 107 10.33 -3.81 -3.41
C GLU A 107 9.23 -3.04 -2.65
N LEU A 108 9.57 -2.24 -1.62
CA LEU A 108 8.58 -1.41 -0.93
C LEU A 108 8.01 -0.33 -1.86
N THR A 109 8.86 0.34 -2.64
CA THR A 109 8.40 1.32 -3.64
C THR A 109 7.50 0.67 -4.69
N ARG A 110 7.86 -0.51 -5.21
CA ARG A 110 7.01 -1.27 -6.15
C ARG A 110 5.67 -1.62 -5.53
N ARG A 111 5.66 -1.94 -4.23
CA ARG A 111 4.43 -2.22 -3.49
C ARG A 111 3.54 -0.99 -3.36
N LEU A 112 4.10 0.18 -3.07
CA LEU A 112 3.37 1.45 -3.07
C LEU A 112 2.71 1.72 -4.42
N SER A 113 3.44 1.57 -5.53
CA SER A 113 2.88 1.72 -6.87
C SER A 113 1.77 0.70 -7.17
N SER A 114 1.87 -0.51 -6.63
CA SER A 114 0.83 -1.53 -6.76
C SER A 114 -0.44 -1.13 -5.99
N TYR A 115 -0.30 -0.51 -4.81
CA TYR A 115 -1.42 0.03 -4.05
C TYR A 115 -2.11 1.20 -4.77
N GLU A 116 -1.33 2.13 -5.34
CA GLU A 116 -1.88 3.22 -6.16
C GLU A 116 -2.69 2.67 -7.32
N THR A 117 -2.14 1.69 -8.04
CA THR A 117 -2.80 1.07 -9.19
C THR A 117 -4.10 0.38 -8.79
N VAL A 118 -4.08 -0.49 -7.78
CA VAL A 118 -5.26 -1.25 -7.38
C VAL A 118 -6.37 -0.35 -6.81
N THR A 119 -6.01 0.69 -6.06
CA THR A 119 -6.99 1.63 -5.49
C THR A 119 -7.63 2.49 -6.58
N ALA A 120 -6.84 2.94 -7.57
CA ALA A 120 -7.36 3.66 -8.73
C ALA A 120 -8.30 2.78 -9.59
N GLU A 121 -7.88 1.55 -9.88
CA GLU A 121 -8.69 0.57 -10.62
C GLU A 121 -10.00 0.29 -9.89
N TYR A 122 -9.94 0.08 -8.56
CA TYR A 122 -11.12 -0.12 -7.74
C TYR A 122 -12.12 1.03 -7.88
N ILE A 123 -11.66 2.28 -7.75
CA ILE A 123 -12.52 3.46 -7.90
C ILE A 123 -13.13 3.51 -9.30
N GLN A 124 -12.34 3.26 -10.34
CA GLN A 124 -12.82 3.29 -11.72
C GLN A 124 -13.93 2.27 -11.95
N VAL A 125 -13.72 1.02 -11.53
CA VAL A 125 -14.67 -0.08 -11.72
C VAL A 125 -15.94 0.16 -10.89
N SER A 126 -15.78 0.52 -9.62
CA SER A 126 -16.90 0.66 -8.67
C SER A 126 -17.80 1.86 -8.89
N THR A 127 -17.39 2.83 -9.73
CA THR A 127 -18.12 4.08 -9.98
C THR A 127 -18.55 4.23 -11.44
N ARG A 128 -18.26 3.24 -12.29
CA ARG A 128 -18.74 3.20 -13.67
C ARG A 128 -20.24 3.01 -13.68
N ALA A 129 -20.96 3.95 -14.30
CA ALA A 129 -22.38 3.80 -14.54
C ALA A 129 -22.63 2.58 -15.44
N LYS A 130 -23.50 1.65 -15.02
CA LYS A 130 -24.00 0.57 -15.89
C LYS A 130 -24.67 1.24 -17.10
N ASN A 131 -24.15 0.98 -18.30
CA ASN A 131 -24.65 1.61 -19.51
C ASN A 131 -25.56 0.58 -20.21
N PRO A 132 -26.90 0.71 -20.11
CA PRO A 132 -27.83 -0.36 -20.47
C PRO A 132 -27.83 -0.70 -21.98
N GLU A 133 -27.23 0.14 -22.83
CA GLU A 133 -27.21 -0.04 -24.28
C GLU A 133 -25.95 -0.76 -24.82
N ASN A 134 -24.94 -1.04 -23.98
CA ASN A 134 -23.66 -1.61 -24.45
C ASN A 134 -23.10 -2.78 -23.61
N ASP A 135 -23.76 -3.17 -22.51
CA ASP A 135 -23.31 -4.26 -21.63
C ASP A 135 -23.77 -5.63 -22.15
N GLY A 136 -23.30 -5.98 -23.34
CA GLY A 136 -23.26 -7.35 -23.82
C GLY A 136 -21.98 -8.04 -23.36
N GLY A 137 -21.89 -8.47 -22.09
CA GLY A 137 -21.21 -9.73 -21.80
C GLY A 137 -20.01 -9.78 -20.83
N GLU A 138 -19.51 -8.68 -20.25
CA GLU A 138 -18.52 -8.79 -19.16
C GLU A 138 -18.84 -7.77 -18.06
N GLU A 139 -19.43 -8.25 -16.95
CA GLU A 139 -19.39 -7.48 -15.71
C GLU A 139 -17.91 -7.28 -15.39
N ASN A 140 -17.39 -6.06 -15.58
CA ASN A 140 -16.07 -5.68 -15.07
C ASN A 140 -16.18 -5.68 -13.55
N VAL A 141 -15.99 -6.86 -12.95
CA VAL A 141 -15.96 -7.07 -11.51
C VAL A 141 -14.53 -6.78 -11.07
N PHE A 142 -14.38 -5.95 -10.04
CA PHE A 142 -13.08 -5.77 -9.42
C PHE A 142 -12.64 -7.09 -8.80
N GLU A 143 -11.53 -7.65 -9.27
CA GLU A 143 -10.89 -8.82 -8.69
C GLU A 143 -9.78 -8.36 -7.74
N MET A 144 -9.80 -8.89 -6.51
CA MET A 144 -8.75 -8.60 -5.53
C MET A 144 -7.43 -9.20 -6.04
N PRO A 145 -6.35 -8.41 -6.19
CA PRO A 145 -5.07 -8.95 -6.64
C PRO A 145 -4.54 -10.02 -5.71
N ASP A 146 -3.90 -11.05 -6.29
CA ASP A 146 -3.38 -12.22 -5.56
C ASP A 146 -2.51 -11.83 -4.36
N PHE A 147 -1.70 -10.78 -4.50
CA PHE A 147 -0.80 -10.33 -3.44
C PHE A 147 -1.52 -9.75 -2.20
N LEU A 148 -2.81 -9.46 -2.29
CA LEU A 148 -3.66 -9.02 -1.16
C LEU A 148 -4.52 -10.16 -0.59
N THR A 149 -4.47 -11.33 -1.21
CA THR A 149 -5.29 -12.50 -0.83
C THR A 149 -4.52 -13.53 -0.02
N THR A 150 -3.19 -13.42 0.03
CA THR A 150 -2.30 -14.27 0.85
C THR A 150 -2.41 -13.93 2.34
#